data_AF-A0A512PNP4-F1
#
_entry.id   AF-A0A512PNP4-F1
#
_cell.length_a   1.000
_cell.length_b   1.000
_cell.length_c   1.000
_cell.angle_alpha   90.00
_cell.angle_beta   90.00
_cell.angle_gamma   90.00
#
_symmetry.space_group_name_H-M   'P 1'
#
loop_
_entity.id
_entity.type
_entity.pdbx_description
1 polymer ?
#
loop_
_entity_poly.entity_id
_entity_poly.type
_entity_poly.pdbx_seq_one_letter_code
_entity_poly.pdbx_strand_id
1 'polypeptide(L)'
;MKRWKALLGTIALSLGLLFAVSGSNQASAASWHKGTPKALRGKWRDPNEHSSRIIFNQKTIAFYSKEEFSGKFGIPAWHVKYKIVGHYKYKLHYYIPHDNHWENATWRRVNNRITNGHGWLYKY
;
A
#
# COMPACT_ATOMS: atom_id res chain seq x y z
N MET A 1 -26.03 19.63 54.66
CA MET A 1 -24.67 19.34 54.18
C MET A 1 -24.71 18.57 52.85
N LYS A 2 -24.91 19.19 51.68
CA LYS A 2 -24.97 18.43 50.40
C LYS A 2 -24.62 19.22 49.12
N ARG A 3 -24.25 20.50 49.20
CA ARG A 3 -23.97 21.35 48.02
C ARG A 3 -22.48 21.42 47.64
N TRP A 4 -21.58 21.06 48.56
CA TRP A 4 -20.13 21.15 48.32
C TRP A 4 -19.57 19.98 47.50
N LYS A 5 -20.21 18.79 47.58
CA LYS A 5 -19.84 17.64 46.75
C LYS A 5 -20.15 17.84 45.26
N ALA A 6 -21.13 18.69 44.93
CA ALA A 6 -21.50 18.99 43.54
C ALA A 6 -20.47 19.88 42.83
N LEU A 7 -19.89 20.86 43.54
CA LEU A 7 -18.87 21.78 43.00
C LEU A 7 -17.52 21.09 42.72
N LEU A 8 -17.15 20.09 43.53
CA LEU A 8 -15.93 19.31 43.29
C LEU A 8 -16.06 18.40 42.06
N GLY A 9 -17.27 17.91 41.77
CA GLY A 9 -17.54 17.06 40.61
C GLY A 9 -17.39 17.80 39.27
N THR A 10 -17.84 19.06 39.19
CA THR A 10 -17.74 19.87 37.96
C THR A 10 -16.31 20.28 37.62
N ILE A 11 -15.46 20.54 38.63
CA ILE A 11 -14.05 20.90 38.41
C ILE A 11 -13.22 19.68 37.96
N ALA A 12 -13.53 18.49 38.48
CA ALA A 12 -12.88 17.25 38.04
C ALA A 12 -13.23 16.88 36.59
N LEU A 13 -14.48 17.11 36.18
CA LEU A 13 -14.95 16.88 34.81
C LEU A 13 -14.31 17.84 33.80
N SER A 14 -14.12 19.12 34.15
CA SER A 14 -13.50 20.10 33.25
C SER A 14 -12.00 19.89 33.09
N LEU A 15 -11.30 19.45 34.15
CA LEU A 15 -9.88 19.07 34.06
C LEU A 15 -9.69 17.77 33.25
N GLY A 16 -10.56 16.77 33.42
CA GLY A 16 -10.50 15.53 32.63
C GLY A 16 -10.71 15.75 31.12
N LEU A 17 -11.55 16.72 30.75
CA LEU A 17 -11.81 17.03 29.33
C LEU A 17 -10.62 17.73 28.65
N LEU A 18 -9.84 18.53 29.38
CA LEU A 18 -8.63 19.17 28.87
C LEU A 18 -7.52 18.16 28.53
N PHE A 19 -7.44 17.04 29.25
CA PHE A 19 -6.51 15.95 28.93
C PHE A 19 -7.03 14.95 27.89
N ALA A 20 -8.34 14.94 27.61
CA ALA A 20 -8.93 14.11 26.56
C ALA A 20 -8.73 14.70 25.14
N VAL A 21 -8.51 16.02 25.03
CA VAL A 21 -8.36 16.73 23.74
C VAL A 21 -6.92 16.74 23.21
N SER A 22 -5.91 16.44 24.03
CA SER A 22 -4.50 16.45 23.61
C SER A 22 -4.06 15.23 22.79
N GLY A 23 -4.94 14.23 22.64
CA GLY A 23 -4.77 13.12 21.70
C GLY A 23 -5.11 13.51 20.26
N SER A 24 -4.56 14.61 19.74
CA SER A 24 -4.60 14.85 18.29
C SER A 24 -3.77 13.75 17.63
N ASN A 25 -4.43 12.67 17.21
CA ASN A 25 -3.86 11.74 16.26
C ASN A 25 -3.57 12.56 15.00
N GLN A 26 -2.35 13.08 14.88
CA GLN A 26 -1.83 13.55 13.61
C GLN A 26 -1.85 12.34 12.67
N ALA A 27 -2.96 12.17 11.97
CA ALA A 27 -3.06 11.27 10.84
C ALA A 27 -2.06 11.81 9.81
N SER A 28 -0.83 11.31 9.88
CA SER A 28 0.21 11.64 8.90
C SER A 28 -0.36 11.23 7.54
N ALA A 29 -0.75 12.23 6.74
CA ALA A 29 -1.35 11.98 5.44
C ALA A 29 -0.39 11.10 4.65
N ALA A 30 -0.80 9.88 4.33
CA ALA A 30 0.05 8.92 3.65
C ALA A 30 0.45 9.50 2.29
N SER A 31 1.69 10.00 2.21
CA SER A 31 2.18 10.69 1.03
C SER A 31 2.45 9.70 -0.09
N TRP A 32 2.07 10.09 -1.30
CA TRP A 32 2.36 9.31 -2.49
C TRP A 32 3.76 9.64 -2.99
N HIS A 33 4.59 8.62 -3.10
CA HIS A 33 5.92 8.68 -3.69
C HIS A 33 5.85 8.29 -5.17
N LYS A 34 6.65 8.96 -6.01
CA LYS A 34 6.76 8.62 -7.44
C LYS A 34 7.63 7.38 -7.64
N GLY A 35 7.24 6.54 -8.60
CA GLY A 35 7.93 5.31 -8.98
C GLY A 35 7.47 4.08 -8.21
N THR A 36 8.25 3.01 -8.28
CA THR A 36 8.04 1.78 -7.50
C THR A 36 8.84 1.80 -6.19
N PRO A 37 8.32 1.20 -5.11
CA PRO A 37 9.08 1.00 -3.87
C PRO A 37 10.36 0.19 -4.13
N LYS A 38 11.49 0.63 -3.57
CA LYS A 38 12.78 -0.07 -3.72
C LYS A 38 12.69 -1.56 -3.31
N ALA A 39 11.90 -1.88 -2.29
CA ALA A 39 11.70 -3.24 -1.79
C ALA A 39 10.99 -4.19 -2.77
N LEU A 40 10.21 -3.66 -3.73
CA LEU A 40 9.52 -4.45 -4.75
C LEU A 40 10.30 -4.54 -6.06
N ARG A 41 11.31 -3.68 -6.28
CA ARG A 41 12.07 -3.66 -7.52
C ARG A 41 12.76 -5.00 -7.79
N GLY A 42 12.74 -5.42 -9.04
CA GLY A 42 13.31 -6.69 -9.49
C GLY A 42 12.36 -7.49 -10.36
N LYS A 43 12.80 -8.71 -10.68
CA LYS A 43 12.05 -9.67 -11.49
C LYS A 43 11.45 -10.73 -10.57
N TRP A 44 10.19 -11.02 -10.79
CA TRP A 44 9.38 -11.94 -9.98
C TRP A 44 8.63 -12.89 -10.89
N ARG A 45 8.50 -14.14 -10.47
CA ARG A 45 7.87 -15.20 -11.26
C ARG A 45 7.02 -16.07 -10.37
N ASP A 46 5.91 -16.54 -10.92
CA ASP A 46 5.13 -17.60 -10.28
C ASP A 46 5.86 -18.95 -10.42
N PRO A 47 6.12 -19.68 -9.32
CA PRO A 47 6.83 -20.95 -9.39
C PRO A 47 6.01 -22.05 -10.06
N ASN A 48 4.68 -21.97 -10.03
CA ASN A 48 3.79 -22.95 -10.63
C ASN A 48 3.52 -22.61 -12.10
N GLU A 49 3.40 -21.32 -12.40
CA GLU A 49 3.23 -20.83 -13.77
C GLU A 49 4.54 -20.28 -14.32
N HIS A 50 5.34 -21.19 -14.87
CA HIS A 50 6.68 -20.91 -15.39
C HIS A 50 6.74 -19.76 -16.43
N SER A 51 5.62 -19.35 -17.01
CA SER A 51 5.48 -18.25 -17.95
C SER A 51 5.06 -16.90 -17.34
N SER A 52 4.49 -16.90 -16.15
CA SER A 52 3.92 -15.72 -15.51
C SER A 52 5.00 -14.99 -14.71
N ARG A 53 5.38 -13.78 -15.15
CA ARG A 53 6.41 -12.96 -14.51
C ARG A 53 6.03 -11.48 -14.46
N ILE A 54 6.46 -10.82 -13.41
CA ILE A 54 6.31 -9.38 -13.20
C ILE A 54 7.67 -8.75 -12.98
N ILE A 55 7.90 -7.59 -13.61
CA ILE A 55 9.13 -6.82 -13.44
C ILE A 55 8.77 -5.44 -12.90
N PHE A 56 9.26 -5.13 -11.69
CA PHE A 56 9.14 -3.81 -11.09
C PHE A 56 10.42 -3.02 -11.38
N ASN A 57 10.35 -2.08 -12.33
CA ASN A 57 11.40 -1.10 -12.59
C ASN A 57 11.13 0.16 -11.79
N GLN A 58 12.09 1.10 -11.74
CA GLN A 58 11.94 2.33 -10.92
C GLN A 58 10.69 3.15 -11.26
N LYS A 59 10.27 3.20 -12.52
CA LYS A 59 9.13 4.03 -12.98
C LYS A 59 8.00 3.23 -13.65
N THR A 60 8.20 1.94 -13.90
CA THR A 60 7.27 1.11 -14.67
C THR A 60 7.11 -0.28 -14.05
N ILE A 61 5.99 -0.94 -14.38
CA ILE A 61 5.71 -2.32 -13.98
C ILE A 61 5.36 -3.09 -15.25
N ALA A 62 6.13 -4.12 -15.60
CA ALA A 62 5.85 -4.95 -16.76
C ALA A 62 5.26 -6.30 -16.33
N PHE A 63 4.17 -6.70 -16.99
CA PHE A 63 3.49 -7.96 -16.75
C PHE A 63 3.69 -8.89 -17.96
N TYR A 64 3.91 -10.16 -17.70
CA TYR A 64 3.98 -11.22 -18.71
C TYR A 64 3.23 -12.43 -18.15
N SER A 65 2.27 -12.98 -18.88
CA SER A 65 1.58 -14.24 -18.55
C SER A 65 1.22 -14.94 -19.85
N LYS A 66 1.36 -16.27 -19.93
CA LYS A 66 1.03 -17.03 -21.14
C LYS A 66 -0.47 -17.12 -21.43
N GLU A 67 -1.33 -17.05 -20.42
CA GLU A 67 -2.67 -17.66 -20.53
C GLU A 67 -3.88 -16.74 -20.34
N GLU A 68 -3.81 -15.56 -19.70
CA GLU A 68 -5.07 -14.86 -19.34
C GLU A 68 -5.15 -13.34 -19.59
N PHE A 69 -4.16 -12.73 -20.24
CA PHE A 69 -4.25 -11.32 -20.59
C PHE A 69 -4.05 -11.10 -22.07
N SER A 70 -5.13 -11.31 -22.84
CA SER A 70 -5.47 -10.58 -24.08
C SER A 70 -4.35 -9.71 -24.70
N GLY A 71 -3.28 -10.32 -25.21
CA GLY A 71 -2.21 -9.61 -25.93
C GLY A 71 -1.29 -8.69 -25.11
N LYS A 72 -1.33 -8.69 -23.77
CA LYS A 72 -0.65 -7.69 -22.91
C LYS A 72 0.84 -7.98 -22.62
N PHE A 73 1.53 -8.73 -23.48
CA PHE A 73 2.92 -9.10 -23.23
C PHE A 73 3.85 -7.90 -23.33
N GLY A 74 4.48 -7.55 -22.22
CA GLY A 74 5.61 -6.61 -22.22
C GLY A 74 5.22 -5.14 -22.38
N ILE A 75 3.93 -4.79 -22.40
CA ILE A 75 3.50 -3.38 -22.31
C ILE A 75 3.59 -2.97 -20.83
N PRO A 76 4.51 -2.06 -20.48
CA PRO A 76 4.66 -1.67 -19.09
C PRO A 76 3.51 -0.74 -18.68
N ALA A 77 3.04 -0.87 -17.44
CA ALA A 77 2.32 0.17 -16.75
C ALA A 77 3.23 1.36 -16.41
N TRP A 78 2.70 2.58 -16.53
CA TRP A 78 3.43 3.85 -16.35
C TRP A 78 2.82 4.69 -15.21
N HIS A 79 3.41 5.87 -14.98
CA HIS A 79 2.97 6.83 -13.97
C HIS A 79 2.84 6.23 -12.56
N VAL A 80 3.67 5.23 -12.28
CA VAL A 80 3.61 4.48 -11.03
C VAL A 80 3.85 5.43 -9.86
N LYS A 81 2.96 5.37 -8.89
CA LYS A 81 3.09 5.99 -7.59
C LYS A 81 2.85 4.92 -6.53
N TYR A 82 3.41 5.11 -5.34
CA TYR A 82 3.09 4.25 -4.21
C TYR A 82 2.92 5.04 -2.93
N LYS A 83 2.18 4.47 -1.99
CA LYS A 83 2.19 4.87 -0.59
C LYS A 83 2.48 3.67 0.30
N ILE A 84 3.18 3.92 1.41
CA ILE A 84 3.43 2.90 2.42
C ILE A 84 2.16 2.76 3.25
N VAL A 85 1.61 1.55 3.35
CA VAL A 85 0.37 1.26 4.10
C VAL A 85 0.59 0.30 5.27
N GLY A 86 1.84 -0.07 5.52
CA GLY A 86 2.25 -0.90 6.62
C GLY A 86 3.67 -1.43 6.41
N HIS A 87 4.17 -2.19 7.39
CA HIS A 87 5.49 -2.78 7.32
C HIS A 87 5.61 -3.71 6.11
N TYR A 88 6.48 -3.35 5.16
CA TYR A 88 6.65 -4.03 3.87
C TYR A 88 5.38 -4.15 3.02
N LYS A 89 4.37 -3.29 3.25
CA LYS A 89 3.12 -3.23 2.48
C LYS A 89 3.02 -1.88 1.76
N TYR A 90 2.76 -1.93 0.46
CA TYR A 90 2.75 -0.78 -0.42
C TYR A 90 1.48 -0.79 -1.26
N LYS A 91 0.71 0.30 -1.23
CA LYS A 91 -0.36 0.50 -2.21
C LYS A 91 0.25 1.21 -3.42
N LEU A 92 0.17 0.59 -4.58
CA LEU A 92 0.59 1.14 -5.87
C LEU A 92 -0.62 1.69 -6.61
N HIS A 93 -0.37 2.73 -7.39
CA HIS A 93 -1.31 3.33 -8.32
C HIS A 93 -0.57 3.60 -9.63
N TYR A 94 -1.09 3.09 -10.74
CA TYR A 94 -0.39 3.14 -12.03
C TYR A 94 -1.38 3.10 -13.19
N TYR A 95 -0.92 3.58 -14.34
CA TYR A 95 -1.69 3.61 -15.57
C TYR A 95 -1.30 2.43 -16.46
N ILE A 96 -2.28 1.72 -17.00
CA ILE A 96 -2.13 0.62 -17.95
C ILE A 96 -2.51 1.17 -19.34
N PRO A 97 -1.53 1.45 -20.23
CA PRO A 97 -1.79 2.08 -21.52
C PRO A 97 -2.69 1.25 -22.43
N HIS A 98 -2.50 -0.07 -22.44
CA HIS A 98 -3.25 -1.00 -23.29
C HIS A 98 -4.76 -0.91 -23.05
N ASP A 99 -5.17 -0.80 -21.79
CA ASP A 99 -6.58 -0.76 -21.39
C ASP A 99 -7.09 0.68 -21.19
N ASN A 100 -6.23 1.68 -21.39
CA ASN A 100 -6.46 3.07 -21.03
C ASN A 100 -7.06 3.25 -19.61
N HIS A 101 -6.47 2.56 -18.63
CA HIS A 101 -7.08 2.39 -17.31
C HIS A 101 -6.09 2.64 -16.17
N TRP A 102 -6.59 3.18 -15.04
CA TRP A 102 -5.81 3.38 -13.81
C TRP A 102 -6.09 2.28 -12.79
N GLU A 103 -5.04 1.56 -12.43
CA GLU A 103 -5.11 0.43 -11.51
C GLU A 103 -4.61 0.81 -10.11
N ASN A 104 -5.15 0.13 -9.09
CA ASN A 104 -4.67 0.20 -7.72
C ASN A 104 -4.39 -1.20 -7.19
N ALA A 105 -3.14 -1.49 -6.84
CA ALA A 105 -2.76 -2.80 -6.31
C ALA A 105 -2.01 -2.66 -4.98
N THR A 106 -2.33 -3.50 -3.99
CA THR A 106 -1.58 -3.54 -2.74
C THR A 106 -0.61 -4.71 -2.77
N TRP A 107 0.67 -4.42 -2.64
CA TRP A 107 1.73 -5.41 -2.68
C TRP A 107 2.41 -5.53 -1.33
N ARG A 108 2.70 -6.76 -0.93
CA ARG A 108 3.47 -7.09 0.27
C ARG A 108 4.78 -7.77 -0.11
N ARG A 109 5.86 -7.35 0.52
CA ARG A 109 7.18 -7.99 0.45
C ARG A 109 7.38 -8.88 1.67
N VAL A 110 7.82 -10.12 1.46
CA VAL A 110 8.22 -11.05 2.53
C VAL A 110 9.46 -11.81 2.09
N ASN A 111 10.60 -11.60 2.77
CA ASN A 111 11.89 -12.22 2.48
C ASN A 111 12.28 -12.15 1.01
N ASN A 112 12.23 -13.27 0.26
CA ASN A 112 12.52 -13.32 -1.18
C ASN A 112 11.28 -13.56 -2.07
N ARG A 113 10.09 -13.24 -1.55
CA ARG A 113 8.80 -13.30 -2.27
C ARG A 113 8.01 -12.00 -2.19
N ILE A 114 7.07 -11.82 -3.10
CA ILE A 114 6.06 -10.75 -3.10
C ILE A 114 4.67 -11.32 -3.38
N THR A 115 3.63 -10.60 -2.98
CA THR A 115 2.23 -10.97 -3.26
C THR A 115 1.34 -9.75 -3.33
N ASN A 116 0.27 -9.80 -4.13
CA ASN A 116 -0.84 -8.85 -4.14
C ASN A 116 -2.17 -9.47 -3.67
N GLY A 117 -2.14 -10.70 -3.12
CA GLY A 117 -3.34 -11.44 -2.70
C GLY A 117 -3.74 -12.60 -3.62
N HIS A 118 -3.21 -12.67 -4.85
CA HIS A 118 -3.56 -13.72 -5.82
C HIS A 118 -2.55 -14.88 -5.88
N GLY A 119 -1.55 -14.89 -5.00
CA GLY A 119 -0.48 -15.88 -5.01
C GLY A 119 0.88 -15.28 -4.63
N TRP A 120 1.90 -16.13 -4.53
CA TRP A 120 3.26 -15.72 -4.20
C TRP A 120 4.13 -15.72 -5.45
N LEU A 121 4.77 -14.60 -5.73
CA LEU A 121 5.82 -14.51 -6.74
C LEU A 121 7.19 -14.52 -6.08
N TYR A 122 8.12 -15.23 -6.72
CA TYR A 122 9.45 -15.51 -6.21
C TYR A 122 10.47 -14.78 -7.09
N LYS A 123 11.54 -14.31 -6.45
CA LYS A 123 12.62 -13.63 -7.17
C LYS A 123 13.38 -14.62 -8.07
N TYR A 124 13.79 -14.18 -9.26
CA TYR A 124 14.66 -14.93 -10.18
C TYR A 124 15.65 -14.00 -10.90
#